data_AF-A0A927CVZ9-F1
#
_entry.id   AF-A0A927CVZ9-F1
#
_cell.length_a   1.000
_cell.length_b   1.000
_cell.length_c   1.000
_cell.angle_alpha   90.00
_cell.angle_beta   90.00
_cell.angle_gamma   90.00
#
_symmetry.space_group_name_H-M   'P 1'
#
loop_
_entity.id
_entity.type
_entity.pdbx_description
1 polymer ?
#
loop_
_entity_poly.entity_id
_entity_poly.type
_entity_poly.pdbx_seq_one_letter_code
_entity_poly.pdbx_strand_id
1 'polypeptide(L)' 'MKKYYMAVTYDVCEQQGTSVDMNEYEISCLEQLYEQVKKIALADVAPIVKVFESDYSTYENAKLYTKFKFPEYECACGK' A
#
# COMPACT_ATOMS: atom_id res chain seq x y z
N MET A 1 -5.90 -21.39 -9.81
CA MET A 1 -6.05 -21.09 -8.37
C MET A 1 -6.44 -19.63 -8.24
N LYS A 2 -7.35 -19.30 -7.33
CA LYS A 2 -7.77 -17.90 -7.10
C LYS A 2 -6.65 -17.18 -6.35
N LYS A 3 -6.23 -16.01 -6.84
CA LYS A 3 -5.28 -15.12 -6.16
C LYS A 3 -6.04 -14.09 -5.35
N TYR A 4 -5.50 -13.73 -4.19
CA TYR A 4 -5.98 -12.68 -3.31
C TYR A 4 -4.96 -11.56 -3.27
N TYR A 5 -5.44 -10.32 -3.26
CA TYR A 5 -4.59 -9.13 -3.26
C TYR A 5 -4.94 -8.23 -2.09
N MET A 6 -3.91 -7.68 -1.44
CA MET A 6 -4.05 -6.78 -0.30
C MET A 6 -3.10 -5.60 -0.48
N ALA A 7 -3.62 -4.39 -0.35
CA ALA A 7 -2.82 -3.18 -0.26
C ALA A 7 -2.55 -2.83 1.19
N VAL A 8 -1.32 -2.46 1.50
CA VAL A 8 -0.90 -1.94 2.79
C VAL A 8 -0.33 -0.54 2.58
N THR A 9 -0.86 0.43 3.32
CA THR A 9 -0.38 1.82 3.31
C THR A 9 0.78 1.98 4.28
N TYR A 10 1.73 2.82 3.91
CA TYR A 10 2.89 3.13 4.73
C TYR A 10 3.10 4.63 4.80
N ASP A 11 3.30 5.13 6.02
CA ASP A 11 3.85 6.45 6.26
C ASP A 11 5.38 6.40 6.19
N VAL A 12 6.02 7.50 5.79
CA VAL A 12 7.46 7.63 5.70
C VAL A 12 7.91 8.76 6.61
N CYS A 13 8.63 8.40 7.68
CA CYS A 13 9.29 9.37 8.53
C CYS A 13 10.73 9.58 8.04
N GLU A 14 10.97 10.65 7.27
CA GLU A 14 12.31 10.95 6.75
C GLU A 14 13.36 11.13 7.86
N GLN A 15 12.95 11.67 9.02
CA GLN A 15 13.86 11.89 10.15
C GLN A 15 14.37 10.60 10.78
N GLN A 16 13.60 9.51 10.68
CA GLN A 16 13.93 8.23 11.28
C GLN A 16 14.37 7.19 10.24
N GLY A 17 14.24 7.49 8.94
CA GLY A 17 14.55 6.56 7.86
C GLY A 17 13.67 5.30 7.86
N THR A 18 12.50 5.37 8.52
CA THR A 18 11.60 4.24 8.74
C THR A 18 10.28 4.44 7.99
N SER A 19 9.74 3.33 7.49
CA SER A 19 8.37 3.27 6.97
C SER A 19 7.50 2.51 7.96
N VAL A 20 6.42 3.11 8.43
CA VAL A 20 5.47 2.50 9.38
C VAL A 20 4.24 2.05 8.62
N ASP A 21 3.82 0.81 8.83
CA ASP A 21 2.56 0.27 8.32
C ASP A 21 1.36 0.95 8.98
N MET A 22 0.36 1.31 8.18
CA MET A 22 -0.82 2.04 8.65
C MET A 22 -2.07 1.17 8.61
N ASN A 23 -2.59 0.91 7.41
CA ASN A 23 -3.85 0.16 7.22
C ASN A 23 -3.71 -0.88 6.10
N GLU A 24 -4.61 -1.86 6.13
CA GLU A 24 -4.71 -2.94 5.15
C GLU A 24 -6.05 -2.87 4.42
N TYR A 25 -6.02 -3.13 3.11
CA TYR A 25 -7.18 -3.05 2.23
C TYR A 25 -7.21 -4.23 1.25
N GLU A 26 -8.37 -4.87 1.09
CA GLU A 26 -8.54 -5.89 0.05
C GLU A 26 -8.62 -5.22 -1.35
N ILE A 27 -7.88 -5.76 -2.31
CA ILE A 27 -7.98 -5.37 -3.72
C ILE A 27 -8.92 -6.33 -4.42
N SER A 28 -10.10 -5.82 -4.77
CA SER A 28 -11.19 -6.58 -5.39
C SER A 28 -10.97 -6.88 -6.88
N CYS A 29 -10.27 -5.99 -7.59
CA CYS A 29 -10.05 -6.10 -9.04
C CYS A 29 -8.69 -5.54 -9.45
N LEU A 30 -7.87 -6.35 -10.13
CA LEU A 30 -6.56 -5.92 -10.61
C LEU A 30 -6.59 -4.96 -11.81
N GLU A 31 -7.62 -5.03 -12.65
CA GLU A 31 -7.76 -4.14 -13.82
C GLU A 31 -7.89 -2.67 -13.39
N GLN A 32 -8.40 -2.44 -12.18
CA GLN A 32 -8.55 -1.13 -11.55
C GLN A 32 -7.56 -0.92 -10.40
N LEU A 33 -6.44 -1.66 -10.39
CA LEU A 33 -5.49 -1.63 -9.28
C LEU A 33 -4.99 -0.22 -8.99
N TYR A 34 -4.55 0.50 -10.02
CA TYR A 34 -4.00 1.84 -9.86
C TYR A 34 -5.03 2.83 -9.30
N GLU A 35 -6.26 2.80 -9.82
CA GLU A 35 -7.38 3.63 -9.35
C GLU A 35 -7.71 3.36 -7.88
N GLN A 36 -7.77 2.08 -7.48
CA GLN A 36 -8.01 1.69 -6.08
C GLN A 36 -6.87 2.13 -5.17
N VAL A 37 -5.62 1.84 -5.56
CA VAL A 37 -4.44 2.20 -4.77
C VAL A 37 -4.31 3.71 -4.62
N LYS A 38 -4.64 4.50 -5.65
CA LYS A 38 -4.66 5.96 -5.57
C LYS A 38 -5.71 6.48 -4.58
N LYS A 39 -6.90 5.88 -4.55
CA LYS A 39 -7.95 6.23 -3.57
C LYS A 39 -7.54 5.87 -2.15
N ILE A 40 -6.92 4.70 -1.97
CA ILE A 40 -6.38 4.24 -0.69
C ILE A 40 -5.30 5.20 -0.19
N ALA A 41 -4.32 5.55 -1.05
CA ALA A 41 -3.26 6.48 -0.71
C ALA A 41 -3.80 7.86 -0.32
N LEU A 42 -4.82 8.36 -1.03
CA LEU A 42 -5.47 9.63 -0.71
C LEU A 42 -6.22 9.58 0.62
N ALA A 43 -6.92 8.49 0.91
CA ALA A 43 -7.69 8.33 2.15
C ALA A 43 -6.78 8.30 3.39
N ASP A 44 -5.65 7.60 3.29
CA ASP A 44 -4.69 7.44 4.39
C ASP A 44 -3.63 8.54 4.41
N VAL A 45 -3.58 9.40 3.39
CA VAL A 45 -2.48 10.36 3.15
C VAL A 45 -1.13 9.61 3.20
N ALA A 46 -1.07 8.47 2.51
CA ALA A 46 0.07 7.56 2.58
C ALA A 46 0.99 7.72 1.37
N PRO A 47 2.26 8.11 1.56
CA PRO A 47 3.21 8.27 0.46
C PRO A 47 3.62 6.96 -0.21
N ILE A 48 3.41 5.82 0.45
CA ILE A 48 3.73 4.50 -0.10
C ILE A 48 2.53 3.58 0.08
N VAL A 49 2.21 2.83 -0.98
CA VAL A 49 1.29 1.70 -0.90
C VAL A 49 1.96 0.47 -1.50
N LYS A 50 2.04 -0.62 -0.75
CA LYS A 50 2.52 -1.91 -1.26
C LYS A 50 1.34 -2.84 -1.45
N VAL A 51 1.33 -3.56 -2.55
CA VAL A 51 0.31 -4.55 -2.84
C VAL A 51 0.95 -5.93 -2.75
N PHE A 52 0.34 -6.80 -1.99
CA PHE A 52 0.77 -8.16 -1.78
C PHE A 52 -0.22 -9.12 -2.43
N GLU A 53 0.28 -10.25 -2.90
CA GLU A 53 -0.54 -11.35 -3.42
C GLU A 53 -0.38 -12.61 -2.57
N SER A 54 -1.47 -13.37 -2.43
CA SER A 54 -1.45 -14.69 -1.79
C SER A 54 -2.36 -15.68 -2.52
N ASP A 55 -2.06 -16.97 -2.35
CA ASP A 55 -2.94 -18.07 -2.77
C ASP A 55 -4.05 -18.35 -1.73
N TYR A 56 -3.97 -17.73 -0.54
CA TYR A 56 -4.90 -17.92 0.57
C TYR A 56 -5.57 -16.59 0.95
N SER A 57 -6.85 -16.63 1.31
CA SER A 57 -7.61 -15.45 1.76
C SER A 57 -7.16 -14.92 3.13
N THR A 58 -6.42 -15.72 3.89
CA THR A 58 -5.78 -15.30 5.15
C THR A 58 -4.52 -14.47 4.91
N TYR A 59 -4.09 -14.32 3.65
CA TYR A 59 -2.84 -13.65 3.26
C TYR A 59 -1.58 -14.26 3.92
N GLU A 60 -1.68 -15.50 4.40
CA GLU A 60 -0.51 -16.25 4.83
C GLU A 60 0.48 -16.39 3.68
N ASN A 61 1.77 -16.18 3.98
CA ASN A 61 2.86 -16.21 2.99
C ASN A 61 2.67 -15.23 1.82
N ALA A 62 1.97 -14.11 2.04
CA ALA A 62 1.78 -13.11 0.99
C ALA A 62 3.13 -12.56 0.49
N LYS A 63 3.23 -12.40 -0.83
CA LYS A 63 4.42 -11.90 -1.50
C LYS A 63 4.17 -10.52 -2.05
N LEU A 64 5.19 -9.66 -2.02
CA LEU A 64 5.10 -8.34 -2.62
C LEU A 64 4.85 -8.49 -4.13
N TYR A 65 3.68 -8.03 -4.58
CA TYR A 65 3.30 -8.01 -5.98
C TYR A 65 3.78 -6.72 -6.66
N THR A 66 3.53 -5.57 -6.05
CA THR A 66 4.02 -4.27 -6.55
C THR A 66 4.06 -3.21 -5.45
N LYS A 67 4.71 -2.08 -5.75
CA LYS A 67 4.80 -0.91 -4.86
C LYS A 67 4.50 0.36 -5.65
N PHE A 68 3.65 1.20 -5.07
CA PHE A 68 3.31 2.53 -5.56
C PHE A 68 3.91 3.58 -4.61
N LYS A 69 4.30 4.71 -5.20
CA LYS A 69 4.79 5.89 -4.48
C LYS A 69 3.94 7.09 -4.89
N PHE A 70 3.58 7.89 -3.91
CA PHE A 70 2.79 9.10 -4.03
C PHE A 70 3.53 10.23 -3.28
N PRO A 71 4.55 10.83 -3.91
CA PRO A 71 5.38 11.87 -3.28
C PRO A 71 4.58 13.07 -2.78
N GLU A 72 3.39 13.31 -3.34
CA GLU A 72 2.47 14.36 -2.90
C GLU A 72 1.96 14.18 -1.46
N TYR A 73 2.07 12.97 -0.89
CA TYR A 73 1.67 12.67 0.49
C TYR A 73 2.87 12.48 1.43
N GLU A 74 4.10 12.71 0.98
CA GLU A 74 5.27 12.66 1.87
C GLU A 74 5.21 13.83 2.87
N CYS A 75 5.45 13.54 4.16
CA CYS A 75 5.49 14.60 5.16
C CYS A 75 6.61 15.60 4.82
N ALA A 76 6.26 16.88 4.69
CA ALA A 76 7.22 17.98 4.56
C ALA A 76 7.88 18.35 5.90
N CYS A 77 8.14 17.35 6.74
CA CYS A 77 8.70 17.47 8.08
C CYS A 77 10.11 18.09 7.99
N GLY A 78 10.23 19.41 8.15
CA GLY A 78 11.52 20.14 8.09
C GLY A 78 11.67 21.15 6.94
N LYS A 79 10.58 21.55 6.27
CA LYS A 79 10.56 22.79 5.48
C LYS A 79 10.26 24.02 6.34
#